data_AF-A0A1X0T188-F1
#
_entry.id   AF-A0A1X0T188-F1
#
_cell.length_a   1.000
_cell.length_b   1.000
_cell.length_c   1.000
_cell.angle_alpha   90.00
_cell.angle_beta   90.00
_cell.angle_gamma   90.00
#
_symmetry.space_group_name_H-M   'P 1'
#
loop_
_entity.id
_entity.type
_entity.pdbx_description
1 polymer ?
#
loop_
_entity_poly.entity_id
_entity_poly.type
_entity_poly.pdbx_seq_one_letter_code
_entity_poly.pdbx_strand_id
1 'polypeptide(L)'
;MSGSGPADFDAAMQAGRLARSESRRDDALAAYRAAAAFRPADVNARLNVAIELRDLGRFEEAAACLEQLGGSGAAHPGVRRQLAYVHRARGDHRAAAEAFEALAGDLPKDIPARIEAARSFLEIGAVEDFERNLAAALALDPENDHTVLLKARGIENSGHGIAAFEVLDDHLKRMVAAGKAPHFELASYLVGIGLRIGRNARSEEVLASLPLSGAGQVGRGAFLRSQLLRQKNRFLEAESELARAVEAAPQMLPYRLNLAEVRIVLGRLALAEADMALAGERLAASPGAGQSAAQYQYLQGFLAIAADHRDAAPALLSTLSERPQGGASVAALTALASNCPDHVPTSLALLRSLLQGREPPVPRPGPNPSIPRTIFQFWDAPQPPADVGALMASWSRTSPDHRYLRFDDDGARSFLVELGDRNVLAAYDRAAHPAMRSDLFRLVYAYHRGGIYADADEASLMPLARIVPAEGDILLVLEERTGVVWNGFFAAAPRHPIIGRALRIAAARILAATAGNVWSITGPPVLALATTQILCEEPDRLAAANLVALSSARPWLATGHDCAYKQAGGNWKNAAAGSPYRS
;
A
#
# COMPACT_ATOMS: atom_id res chain seq x y z
N MET A 1 38.02 52.06 1.30
CA MET A 1 37.21 51.30 2.27
C MET A 1 35.98 52.12 2.62
N SER A 2 34.86 51.89 1.93
CA SER A 2 33.51 52.35 2.32
C SER A 2 32.52 51.99 1.18
N GLY A 3 31.49 51.19 1.47
CA GLY A 3 30.33 51.07 0.56
C GLY A 3 29.49 49.77 0.60
N SER A 4 30.09 48.59 0.83
CA SER A 4 29.45 47.31 0.49
C SER A 4 28.96 46.49 1.69
N GLY A 5 28.16 47.07 2.59
CA GLY A 5 27.84 46.45 3.89
C GLY A 5 26.37 46.04 4.07
N PRO A 6 25.41 46.98 3.95
CA PRO A 6 23.99 46.67 4.19
C PRO A 6 23.24 46.21 2.95
N ALA A 7 23.36 46.95 1.84
CA ALA A 7 22.62 46.67 0.61
C ALA A 7 22.98 45.31 0.00
N ASP A 8 24.26 44.93 0.04
CA ASP A 8 24.73 43.65 -0.51
C ASP A 8 24.30 42.45 0.34
N PHE A 9 24.22 42.60 1.67
CA PHE A 9 23.65 41.58 2.55
C PHE A 9 22.15 41.37 2.26
N ASP A 10 21.38 42.46 2.18
CA ASP A 10 19.95 42.38 1.95
C ASP A 10 19.65 41.82 0.55
N ALA A 11 20.44 42.21 -0.46
CA ALA A 11 20.38 41.65 -1.80
C ALA A 11 20.66 40.13 -1.81
N ALA A 12 21.72 39.68 -1.12
CA ALA A 12 22.04 38.25 -1.00
C ALA A 12 20.94 37.46 -0.25
N MET A 13 20.36 38.03 0.80
CA MET A 13 19.22 37.42 1.52
C MET A 13 17.97 37.32 0.65
N GLN A 14 17.68 38.32 -0.18
CA GLN A 14 16.57 38.27 -1.13
C GLN A 14 16.83 37.25 -2.24
N ALA A 15 18.04 37.22 -2.79
CA ALA A 15 18.43 36.23 -3.80
C ALA A 15 18.27 34.80 -3.26
N GLY A 16 18.69 34.55 -2.02
CA GLY A 16 18.50 33.25 -1.36
C GLY A 16 17.01 32.89 -1.20
N ARG A 17 16.17 33.84 -0.78
CA ARG A 17 14.72 33.63 -0.68
C ARG A 17 14.07 33.33 -2.02
N LEU A 18 14.45 34.06 -3.07
CA LEU A 18 13.93 33.87 -4.42
C LEU A 18 14.33 32.50 -4.96
N ALA A 19 15.60 32.15 -4.89
CA ALA A 19 16.10 30.85 -5.34
C ALA A 19 15.44 29.69 -4.58
N ARG A 20 15.26 29.82 -3.25
CA ARG A 20 14.49 28.85 -2.44
C ARG A 20 13.06 28.70 -2.95
N SER A 21 12.38 29.80 -3.24
CA SER A 21 10.98 29.79 -3.72
C SER A 21 10.84 29.14 -5.10
N GLU A 22 11.88 29.21 -5.92
CA GLU A 22 11.99 28.56 -7.23
C GLU A 22 12.52 27.11 -7.13
N SER A 23 12.70 26.59 -5.91
CA SER A 23 13.29 25.27 -5.62
C SER A 23 14.72 25.08 -6.15
N ARG A 24 15.44 26.17 -6.48
CA ARG A 24 16.86 26.16 -6.86
C ARG A 24 17.73 26.19 -5.60
N ARG A 25 17.83 25.03 -4.94
CA ARG A 25 18.39 24.90 -3.59
C ARG A 25 19.90 25.17 -3.51
N ASP A 26 20.67 24.76 -4.52
CA ASP A 26 22.11 25.08 -4.58
C ASP A 26 22.36 26.58 -4.74
N ASP A 27 21.56 27.26 -5.57
CA ASP A 27 21.64 28.71 -5.75
C ASP A 27 21.22 29.45 -4.47
N ALA A 28 20.20 28.96 -3.77
CA ALA A 28 19.80 29.48 -2.47
C ALA A 28 20.93 29.34 -1.44
N LEU A 29 21.58 28.18 -1.39
CA LEU A 29 22.72 27.93 -0.52
C LEU A 29 23.87 28.89 -0.82
N ALA A 30 24.22 29.11 -2.09
CA ALA A 30 25.26 30.03 -2.51
C ALA A 30 24.95 31.47 -2.08
N ALA A 31 23.72 31.93 -2.29
CA ALA A 31 23.27 33.26 -1.90
C ALA A 31 23.27 33.45 -0.37
N TYR A 32 22.82 32.46 0.41
CA TYR A 32 22.87 32.54 1.87
C TYR A 32 24.30 32.47 2.42
N ARG A 33 25.20 31.71 1.78
CA ARG A 33 26.64 31.74 2.12
C ARG A 33 27.25 33.11 1.87
N ALA A 34 26.89 33.77 0.78
CA ALA A 34 27.30 35.15 0.51
C ALA A 34 26.78 36.12 1.58
N ALA A 35 25.49 36.02 1.96
CA ALA A 35 24.92 36.81 3.05
C ALA A 35 25.67 36.58 4.39
N ALA A 36 25.97 35.33 4.72
CA ALA A 36 26.75 34.99 5.91
C ALA A 36 28.20 35.50 5.85
N ALA A 37 28.80 35.63 4.66
CA ALA A 37 30.12 36.23 4.50
C ALA A 37 30.11 37.77 4.73
N PHE A 38 29.05 38.46 4.27
CA PHE A 38 28.88 39.89 4.56
C PHE A 38 28.65 40.17 6.05
N ARG A 39 27.94 39.28 6.75
CA ARG A 39 27.68 39.38 8.19
C ARG A 39 27.92 38.04 8.91
N PRO A 40 29.17 37.70 9.28
CA PRO A 40 29.51 36.41 9.90
C PRO A 40 28.82 36.13 11.25
N ALA A 41 28.43 37.19 11.96
CA ALA A 41 27.72 37.12 13.23
C ALA A 41 26.18 37.03 13.07
N ASP A 42 25.64 37.17 11.86
CA ASP A 42 24.20 37.11 11.64
C ASP A 42 23.70 35.66 11.73
N VAL A 43 22.98 35.37 12.81
CA VAL A 43 22.44 34.04 13.10
C VAL A 43 21.42 33.62 12.03
N ASN A 44 20.63 34.56 11.50
CA ASN A 44 19.59 34.24 10.51
C ASN A 44 20.17 33.80 9.17
N ALA A 45 21.22 34.45 8.67
CA ALA A 45 21.91 34.06 7.45
C ALA A 45 22.52 32.66 7.59
N ARG A 46 23.20 32.39 8.71
CA ARG A 46 23.81 31.08 8.98
C ARG A 46 22.78 29.97 9.23
N LEU A 47 21.65 30.28 9.87
CA LEU A 47 20.50 29.35 9.98
C LEU A 47 19.96 28.98 8.59
N ASN A 48 19.83 29.95 7.68
CA ASN A 48 19.38 29.68 6.33
C ASN A 48 20.38 28.81 5.55
N VAL A 49 21.70 29.00 5.74
CA VAL A 49 22.72 28.08 5.20
C VAL A 49 22.52 26.65 5.71
N ALA A 50 22.32 26.48 7.02
CA ALA A 50 22.09 25.15 7.61
C ALA A 50 20.79 24.49 7.11
N ILE A 51 19.72 25.27 6.92
CA ILE A 51 18.45 24.80 6.34
C ILE A 51 18.67 24.27 4.92
N GLU A 52 19.36 25.02 4.06
CA GLU A 52 19.63 24.54 2.70
C GLU A 52 20.55 23.32 2.68
N LEU A 53 21.59 23.29 3.52
CA LEU A 53 22.46 22.12 3.63
C LEU A 53 21.68 20.87 4.05
N ARG A 54 20.79 20.98 5.04
CA ARG A 54 19.91 19.89 5.45
C ARG A 54 19.00 19.45 4.30
N ASP A 55 18.33 20.38 3.63
CA ASP A 55 17.38 20.07 2.55
C ASP A 55 18.08 19.49 1.31
N LEU A 56 19.38 19.77 1.12
CA LEU A 56 20.25 19.15 0.12
C LEU A 56 20.85 17.79 0.55
N GLY A 57 20.52 17.29 1.75
CA GLY A 57 21.07 16.03 2.28
C GLY A 57 22.48 16.12 2.85
N ARG A 58 23.06 17.33 2.93
CA ARG A 58 24.42 17.60 3.45
C ARG A 58 24.39 17.75 4.97
N PHE A 59 23.96 16.69 5.66
CA PHE A 59 23.63 16.76 7.09
C PHE A 59 24.83 17.07 7.99
N GLU A 60 26.02 16.58 7.68
CA GLU A 60 27.23 16.85 8.47
C GLU A 60 27.66 18.32 8.41
N GLU A 61 27.61 18.92 7.22
CA GLU A 61 27.88 20.34 7.07
C GLU A 61 26.82 21.20 7.75
N ALA A 62 25.54 20.77 7.71
CA ALA A 62 24.45 21.46 8.39
C ALA A 62 24.66 21.48 9.92
N ALA A 63 25.00 20.33 10.52
CA ALA A 63 25.27 20.25 11.95
C ALA A 63 26.50 21.07 12.35
N ALA A 64 27.62 20.94 11.63
CA ALA A 64 28.83 21.71 11.93
C ALA A 64 28.56 23.23 11.88
N CYS A 65 27.78 23.69 10.89
CA CYS A 65 27.37 25.09 10.79
C CYS A 65 26.59 25.57 12.03
N LEU A 66 25.67 24.74 12.53
CA LEU A 66 24.80 25.01 13.67
C LEU A 66 25.52 24.89 15.02
N GLU A 67 26.42 23.92 15.18
CA GLU A 67 27.25 23.75 16.39
C GLU A 67 28.18 24.95 16.59
N GLN A 68 28.78 25.45 15.50
CA GLN A 68 29.56 26.69 15.51
C GLN A 68 28.74 27.94 15.87
N LEU A 69 27.41 27.91 15.73
CA LEU A 69 26.52 28.99 16.20
C LEU A 69 26.16 28.84 17.69
N GLY A 70 26.21 27.63 18.24
CA GLY A 70 25.80 27.32 19.61
C GLY A 70 26.86 27.57 20.67
N GLY A 71 28.13 27.72 20.30
CA GLY A 71 29.24 27.93 21.23
C GLY A 71 29.30 29.35 21.82
N SER A 72 28.56 29.61 22.91
CA SER A 72 28.89 30.62 23.96
C SER A 72 27.83 30.79 25.07
N GLY A 73 26.76 29.99 25.14
CA GLY A 73 25.74 30.08 26.18
C GLY A 73 24.52 29.20 25.88
N ALA A 74 23.37 29.49 26.53
CA ALA A 74 22.09 28.86 26.19
C ALA A 74 21.78 29.12 24.71
N ALA A 75 22.06 28.14 23.85
CA ALA A 75 22.02 28.29 22.41
C ALA A 75 20.66 28.83 21.94
N HIS A 76 20.70 29.81 21.03
CA HIS A 76 19.52 30.47 20.47
C HIS A 76 18.44 29.42 20.08
N PRO A 77 17.17 29.57 20.50
CA PRO A 77 16.11 28.58 20.25
C PRO A 77 16.00 28.10 18.79
N GLY A 78 16.20 29.02 17.85
CA GLY A 78 16.23 28.70 16.42
C GLY A 78 17.36 27.74 16.02
N VAL A 79 18.54 27.85 16.62
CA VAL A 79 19.69 26.96 16.36
C VAL A 79 19.41 25.56 16.91
N ARG A 80 18.94 25.47 18.16
CA ARG A 80 18.54 24.19 18.78
C ARG A 80 17.46 23.48 17.97
N ARG A 81 16.46 24.23 17.50
CA ARG A 81 15.39 23.70 16.64
C ARG A 81 15.94 23.13 15.33
N GLN A 82 16.85 23.85 14.66
CA GLN A 82 17.45 23.34 13.42
C GLN A 82 18.37 22.14 13.66
N LEU A 83 19.12 22.09 14.77
CA LEU A 83 19.91 20.92 15.14
C LEU A 83 19.01 19.69 15.32
N ALA A 84 17.89 19.82 16.04
CA ALA A 84 16.92 18.75 16.21
C ALA A 84 16.33 18.28 14.85
N TYR A 85 16.06 19.20 13.92
CA TYR A 85 15.67 18.83 12.56
C TYR A 85 16.77 18.11 11.79
N VAL A 86 18.05 18.45 12.00
CA VAL A 86 19.18 17.74 11.39
C VAL A 86 19.32 16.33 11.96
N HIS A 87 19.22 16.14 13.28
CA HIS A 87 19.19 14.81 13.90
C HIS A 87 18.09 13.94 13.29
N ARG A 88 16.87 14.50 13.17
CA ARG A 88 15.75 13.78 12.56
C ARG A 88 16.01 13.43 11.09
N ALA A 89 16.60 14.35 10.31
CA ALA A 89 16.91 14.11 8.90
C ALA A 89 17.97 13.02 8.69
N ARG A 90 18.84 12.79 9.68
CA ARG A 90 19.80 11.67 9.72
C ARG A 90 19.16 10.34 10.15
N GLY A 91 17.89 10.34 10.54
CA GLY A 91 17.22 9.18 11.13
C GLY A 91 17.44 9.01 12.63
N ASP A 92 18.14 9.95 13.29
CA ASP A 92 18.30 9.95 14.75
C ASP A 92 17.08 10.61 15.42
N HIS A 93 15.97 9.88 15.37
CA HIS A 93 14.69 10.33 15.91
C HIS A 93 14.71 10.47 17.44
N ARG A 94 15.57 9.72 18.15
CA ARG A 94 15.74 9.81 19.60
C ARG A 94 16.37 11.15 19.98
N ALA A 95 17.53 11.48 19.40
CA ALA A 95 18.20 12.75 19.69
C ALA A 95 17.35 13.95 19.27
N ALA A 96 16.62 13.84 18.15
CA ALA A 96 15.67 14.87 17.74
C ALA A 96 14.55 15.08 18.78
N ALA A 97 13.95 13.99 19.28
CA ALA A 97 12.88 14.05 20.26
C ALA A 97 13.34 14.72 21.57
N GLU A 98 14.47 14.28 22.11
CA GLU A 98 15.07 14.83 23.34
C GLU A 98 15.44 16.31 23.18
N ALA A 99 15.99 16.70 22.03
CA ALA A 99 16.34 18.09 21.76
C ALA A 99 15.10 19.00 21.66
N PHE A 100 14.02 18.54 21.02
CA PHE A 100 12.75 19.27 20.97
C PHE A 100 12.07 19.33 22.34
N GLU A 101 12.10 18.26 23.12
CA GLU A 101 11.53 18.24 24.46
C GLU A 101 12.29 19.17 25.41
N ALA A 102 13.63 19.17 25.38
CA ALA A 102 14.43 20.13 26.13
C ALA A 102 14.11 21.57 25.72
N LEU A 103 13.90 21.83 24.42
CA LEU A 103 13.49 23.14 23.94
C LEU A 103 12.10 23.54 24.46
N ALA A 104 11.15 22.61 24.50
CA ALA A 104 9.82 22.82 25.06
C ALA A 104 9.83 23.01 26.60
N GLY A 105 10.82 22.44 27.29
CA GLY A 105 11.06 22.67 28.72
C GLY A 105 11.52 24.10 29.00
N ASP A 106 12.46 24.61 28.20
CA ASP A 106 12.95 25.99 28.31
C ASP A 106 11.94 27.02 27.82
N LEU A 107 11.07 26.63 26.88
CA LEU A 107 10.01 27.45 26.31
C LEU A 107 8.62 26.79 26.53
N PRO A 108 8.05 26.82 27.75
CA PRO A 108 6.82 26.08 28.09
C PRO A 108 5.55 26.49 27.32
N LYS A 109 5.59 27.54 26.51
CA LYS A 109 4.48 28.00 25.66
C LYS A 109 4.72 27.72 24.16
N ASP A 110 5.86 27.13 23.80
CA ASP A 110 6.21 26.79 22.42
C ASP A 110 5.50 25.50 21.99
N ILE A 111 4.25 25.63 21.52
CA ILE A 111 3.45 24.52 20.98
C ILE A 111 4.21 23.79 19.86
N PRO A 112 4.82 24.47 18.87
CA PRO A 112 5.60 23.80 17.84
C PRO A 112 6.72 22.88 18.38
N ALA A 113 7.46 23.29 19.42
CA ALA A 113 8.50 22.44 20.01
C ALA A 113 7.89 21.14 20.59
N ARG A 114 6.75 21.23 21.28
CA ARG A 114 6.03 20.05 21.81
C ARG A 114 5.52 19.13 20.72
N ILE A 115 4.96 19.69 19.63
CA ILE A 115 4.50 18.92 18.48
C ILE A 115 5.66 18.15 17.85
N GLU A 116 6.82 18.79 17.67
CA GLU A 116 7.98 18.17 17.04
C GLU A 116 8.65 17.12 17.94
N ALA A 117 8.63 17.32 19.27
CA ALA A 117 9.03 16.31 20.24
C ALA A 117 8.11 15.09 20.17
N ALA A 118 6.80 15.30 20.32
CA ALA A 118 5.80 14.22 20.23
C ALA A 118 5.90 13.48 18.90
N ARG A 119 6.04 14.18 17.77
CA ARG A 119 6.22 13.55 16.45
C ARG A 119 7.43 12.62 16.44
N SER A 120 8.55 13.07 16.98
CA SER A 120 9.79 12.29 16.97
C SER A 120 9.72 11.08 17.92
N PHE A 121 9.06 11.22 19.08
CA PHE A 121 8.77 10.10 19.98
C PHE A 121 7.80 9.07 19.38
N LEU A 122 6.84 9.52 18.56
CA LEU A 122 5.94 8.61 17.84
C LEU A 122 6.70 7.71 16.86
N GLU A 123 7.67 8.24 16.12
CA GLU A 123 8.47 7.47 15.15
C GLU A 123 9.31 6.35 15.81
N ILE A 124 9.70 6.52 17.08
CA ILE A 124 10.49 5.55 17.84
C ILE A 124 9.66 4.70 18.81
N GLY A 125 8.33 4.83 18.78
CA GLY A 125 7.41 4.07 19.64
C GLY A 125 7.50 4.39 21.13
N ALA A 126 8.04 5.57 21.50
CA ALA A 126 8.13 6.01 22.89
C ALA A 126 6.78 6.61 23.35
N VAL A 127 5.82 5.73 23.65
CA VAL A 127 4.41 6.09 23.87
C VAL A 127 4.23 7.08 25.03
N GLU A 128 4.91 6.87 26.16
CA GLU A 128 4.76 7.74 27.34
C GLU A 128 5.23 9.17 27.06
N ASP A 129 6.36 9.32 26.36
CA ASP A 129 6.94 10.62 26.00
C ASP A 129 6.10 11.33 24.92
N PHE A 130 5.59 10.56 23.96
CA PHE A 130 4.62 11.01 22.98
C PHE A 130 3.38 11.60 23.64
N GLU A 131 2.72 10.85 24.52
CA GLU A 131 1.49 11.26 25.19
C GLU A 131 1.72 12.47 26.09
N ARG A 132 2.85 12.54 26.81
CA ARG A 132 3.20 13.68 27.65
C ARG A 132 3.33 14.98 26.83
N ASN A 133 4.08 14.94 25.74
CA ASN A 133 4.29 16.11 24.88
C ASN A 133 3.01 16.50 24.14
N LEU A 134 2.23 15.52 23.68
CA LEU A 134 0.93 15.73 23.03
C LEU A 134 -0.08 16.38 24.00
N ALA A 135 -0.22 15.86 25.22
CA ALA A 135 -1.09 16.41 26.25
C ALA A 135 -0.69 17.85 26.62
N ALA A 136 0.61 18.12 26.73
CA ALA A 136 1.11 19.45 27.01
C ALA A 136 0.84 20.43 25.84
N ALA A 137 0.86 19.99 24.58
CA ALA A 137 0.47 20.82 23.44
C ALA A 137 -1.04 21.10 23.43
N LEU A 138 -1.88 20.08 23.65
CA LEU A 138 -3.34 20.22 23.72
C LEU A 138 -3.79 21.09 24.90
N ALA A 139 -3.07 21.08 26.02
CA ALA A 139 -3.38 21.94 27.17
C ALA A 139 -3.17 23.43 26.87
N LEU A 140 -2.26 23.76 25.94
CA LEU A 140 -2.04 25.15 25.51
C LEU A 140 -3.03 25.57 24.42
N ASP A 141 -3.32 24.68 23.47
CA ASP A 141 -4.24 24.92 22.36
C ASP A 141 -4.97 23.61 21.99
N PRO A 142 -6.17 23.39 22.54
CA PRO A 142 -6.95 22.18 22.28
C PRO A 142 -7.42 22.04 20.82
N GLU A 143 -7.48 23.15 20.09
CA GLU A 143 -8.01 23.22 18.72
C GLU A 143 -6.88 23.31 17.67
N ASN A 144 -5.64 23.02 18.06
CA ASN A 144 -4.50 23.03 17.16
C ASN A 144 -4.53 21.85 16.17
N ASP A 145 -4.69 22.14 14.88
CA ASP A 145 -4.80 21.13 13.81
C ASP A 145 -3.65 20.13 13.78
N HIS A 146 -2.41 20.59 13.95
CA HIS A 146 -1.24 19.72 13.92
C HIS A 146 -1.19 18.80 15.14
N THR A 147 -1.59 19.28 16.31
CA THR A 147 -1.66 18.47 17.53
C THR A 147 -2.78 17.42 17.42
N VAL A 148 -3.96 17.78 16.93
CA VAL A 148 -5.08 16.82 16.73
C VAL A 148 -4.73 15.78 15.68
N LEU A 149 -4.08 16.18 14.58
CA LEU A 149 -3.55 15.26 13.58
C LEU A 149 -2.56 14.27 14.20
N LEU A 150 -1.66 14.75 15.04
CA LEU A 150 -0.67 13.90 15.70
C LEU A 150 -1.30 12.92 16.70
N LYS A 151 -2.34 13.35 17.44
CA LYS A 151 -3.18 12.46 18.28
C LYS A 151 -3.77 11.33 17.45
N ALA A 152 -4.40 11.65 16.32
CA ALA A 152 -5.00 10.64 15.45
C ALA A 152 -3.96 9.66 14.89
N ARG A 153 -2.74 10.13 14.58
CA ARG A 153 -1.62 9.25 14.17
C ARG A 153 -1.23 8.28 15.28
N GLY A 154 -1.13 8.72 16.54
CA GLY A 154 -0.85 7.84 17.67
C GLY A 154 -1.91 6.75 17.84
N ILE A 155 -3.18 7.14 17.75
CA ILE A 155 -4.33 6.21 17.81
C ILE A 155 -4.29 5.21 16.65
N GLU A 156 -4.01 5.66 15.43
CA GLU A 156 -3.91 4.79 14.25
C GLU A 156 -2.72 3.83 14.32
N ASN A 157 -1.54 4.31 14.74
CA ASN A 157 -0.35 3.46 14.95
C ASN A 157 -0.60 2.38 16.01
N SER A 158 -1.51 2.64 16.95
CA SER A 158 -1.96 1.66 17.94
C SER A 158 -3.04 0.70 17.41
N GLY A 159 -3.34 0.73 16.10
CA GLY A 159 -4.32 -0.14 15.45
C GLY A 159 -5.78 0.37 15.45
N HIS A 160 -6.06 1.54 16.02
CA HIS A 160 -7.42 2.03 16.24
C HIS A 160 -7.88 3.02 15.15
N GLY A 161 -7.82 2.60 13.88
CA GLY A 161 -8.11 3.48 12.72
C GLY A 161 -9.50 4.14 12.73
N ILE A 162 -10.53 3.48 13.27
CA ILE A 162 -11.88 4.07 13.39
C ILE A 162 -11.87 5.25 14.37
N ALA A 163 -11.29 5.06 15.57
CA ALA A 163 -11.18 6.11 16.56
C ALA A 163 -10.32 7.28 16.06
N ALA A 164 -9.23 6.99 15.33
CA ALA A 164 -8.40 8.01 14.70
C ALA A 164 -9.19 8.84 13.68
N PHE A 165 -10.04 8.19 12.87
CA PHE A 165 -10.92 8.87 11.93
C PHE A 165 -11.94 9.77 12.64
N GLU A 166 -12.59 9.26 13.69
CA GLU A 166 -13.59 10.01 14.47
C GLU A 166 -13.00 11.26 15.13
N VAL A 167 -11.80 11.16 15.72
CA VAL A 167 -11.09 12.30 16.31
C VAL A 167 -10.88 13.42 15.27
N LEU A 168 -10.45 13.08 14.05
CA LEU A 168 -10.23 14.07 13.01
C LEU A 168 -11.54 14.62 12.45
N ASP A 169 -12.54 13.77 12.27
CA ASP A 169 -13.83 14.16 11.70
C ASP A 169 -14.60 15.09 12.63
N ASP A 170 -14.59 14.83 13.94
CA ASP A 170 -15.20 15.69 14.93
C ASP A 170 -14.50 17.04 15.04
N HIS A 171 -13.17 17.05 14.98
CA HIS A 171 -12.39 18.30 14.93
C HIS A 171 -12.74 19.11 13.68
N LEU A 172 -12.74 18.47 12.52
CA LEU A 172 -13.10 19.11 11.25
C LEU A 172 -14.52 19.68 11.28
N LYS A 173 -15.49 18.96 11.83
CA LYS A 173 -16.86 19.45 12.00
C LYS A 173 -16.92 20.70 12.88
N ARG A 174 -16.20 20.73 14.01
CA ARG A 174 -16.12 21.91 14.89
C ARG A 174 -15.50 23.11 14.17
N MET A 175 -14.42 22.90 13.41
CA MET A 175 -13.79 23.96 12.62
C MET A 175 -14.75 24.56 11.59
N VAL A 176 -15.43 23.70 10.82
CA VAL A 176 -16.39 24.13 9.80
C VAL A 176 -17.58 24.86 10.43
N ALA A 177 -18.09 24.38 11.57
CA ALA A 177 -19.14 25.05 12.31
C ALA A 177 -18.71 26.44 12.83
N ALA A 178 -17.42 26.62 13.12
CA ALA A 178 -16.82 27.91 13.46
C ALA A 178 -16.45 28.79 12.24
N GLY A 179 -16.81 28.38 11.02
CA GLY A 179 -16.51 29.11 9.79
C GLY A 179 -15.04 29.06 9.36
N LYS A 180 -14.23 28.15 9.92
CA LYS A 180 -12.83 27.97 9.56
C LYS A 180 -12.68 26.97 8.41
N ALA A 181 -11.77 27.25 7.48
CA ALA A 181 -11.42 26.32 6.42
C ALA A 181 -10.62 25.11 6.99
N PRO A 182 -10.81 23.89 6.46
CA PRO A 182 -10.03 22.73 6.85
C PRO A 182 -8.54 22.93 6.59
N HIS A 183 -7.68 22.57 7.53
CA HIS A 183 -6.26 22.44 7.24
C HIS A 183 -6.00 21.27 6.29
N PHE A 184 -5.26 21.51 5.21
CA PHE A 184 -5.06 20.55 4.13
C PHE A 184 -4.48 19.21 4.61
N GLU A 185 -3.44 19.23 5.44
CA GLU A 185 -2.78 17.99 5.89
C GLU A 185 -3.72 17.14 6.75
N LEU A 186 -4.52 17.78 7.61
CA LEU A 186 -5.47 17.10 8.50
C LEU A 186 -6.56 16.43 7.68
N ALA A 187 -7.20 17.18 6.77
CA ALA A 187 -8.24 16.65 5.90
C ALA A 187 -7.69 15.57 4.96
N SER A 188 -6.50 15.76 4.38
CA SER A 188 -5.84 14.76 3.53
C SER A 188 -5.55 13.46 4.30
N TYR A 189 -5.17 13.56 5.57
CA TYR A 189 -4.94 12.41 6.43
C TYR A 189 -6.24 11.70 6.79
N LEU A 190 -7.30 12.43 7.17
CA LEU A 190 -8.64 11.89 7.42
C LEU A 190 -9.16 11.10 6.21
N VAL A 191 -9.05 11.65 5.00
CA VAL A 191 -9.44 10.96 3.76
C VAL A 191 -8.61 9.69 3.56
N GLY A 192 -7.32 9.74 3.87
CA GLY A 192 -6.43 8.57 3.82
C GLY A 192 -6.85 7.45 4.78
N ILE A 193 -7.19 7.78 6.04
CA ILE A 193 -7.72 6.80 6.99
C ILE A 193 -9.07 6.29 6.49
N GLY A 194 -9.96 7.18 6.08
CA GLY A 194 -11.30 6.84 5.61
C GLY A 194 -11.29 5.85 4.46
N LEU A 195 -10.36 5.99 3.50
CA LEU A 195 -10.11 5.01 2.44
C LEU A 195 -9.68 3.64 2.98
N ARG A 196 -8.86 3.58 4.05
CA ARG A 196 -8.42 2.33 4.66
C ARG A 196 -9.53 1.62 5.43
N ILE A 197 -10.36 2.37 6.14
CA ILE A 197 -11.43 1.85 7.01
C ILE A 197 -12.82 1.82 6.34
N GLY A 198 -12.92 2.17 5.04
CA GLY A 198 -14.16 2.11 4.27
C GLY A 198 -15.14 3.27 4.49
N ARG A 199 -14.73 4.38 5.11
CA ARG A 199 -15.54 5.61 5.25
C ARG A 199 -15.51 6.47 3.98
N ASN A 200 -15.82 5.86 2.85
CA ASN A 200 -15.65 6.47 1.51
C ASN A 200 -16.54 7.69 1.28
N ALA A 201 -17.82 7.64 1.70
CA ALA A 201 -18.77 8.74 1.50
C ALA A 201 -18.32 10.02 2.21
N ARG A 202 -17.96 9.91 3.49
CA ARG A 202 -17.46 11.05 4.27
C ARG A 202 -16.11 11.55 3.74
N SER A 203 -15.24 10.65 3.29
CA SER A 203 -13.95 11.00 2.68
C SER A 203 -14.11 11.81 1.39
N GLU A 204 -15.11 11.47 0.57
CA GLU A 204 -15.42 12.20 -0.64
C GLU A 204 -15.97 13.60 -0.35
N GLU A 205 -16.86 13.73 0.63
CA GLU A 205 -17.39 15.02 1.09
C GLU A 205 -16.26 15.95 1.55
N VAL A 206 -15.38 15.47 2.44
CA VAL A 206 -14.25 16.24 2.96
C VAL A 206 -13.31 16.66 1.84
N LEU A 207 -13.01 15.76 0.90
CA LEU A 207 -12.11 16.05 -0.21
C LEU A 207 -12.71 17.04 -1.22
N ALA A 208 -14.02 17.01 -1.43
CA ALA A 208 -14.73 17.95 -2.31
C ALA A 208 -14.76 19.37 -1.74
N SER A 209 -14.81 19.52 -0.41
CA SER A 209 -14.79 20.84 0.26
C SER A 209 -13.39 21.41 0.47
N LEU A 210 -12.33 20.67 0.14
CA LEU A 210 -10.97 21.05 0.50
C LEU A 210 -10.41 22.11 -0.47
N PRO A 211 -10.04 23.32 0.00
CA PRO A 211 -9.33 24.27 -0.84
C PRO A 211 -7.94 23.71 -1.18
N LEU A 212 -7.65 23.56 -2.47
CA LEU A 212 -6.36 23.07 -2.96
C LEU A 212 -5.55 24.24 -3.53
N SER A 213 -4.35 24.45 -3.00
CA SER A 213 -3.44 25.51 -3.40
C SER A 213 -2.04 24.96 -3.68
N GLY A 214 -1.44 25.40 -4.79
CA GLY A 214 -0.13 24.93 -5.22
C GLY A 214 -0.12 23.49 -5.75
N ALA A 215 0.95 23.16 -6.45
CA ALA A 215 1.06 21.90 -7.20
C ALA A 215 1.04 20.67 -6.28
N GLY A 216 1.62 20.76 -5.08
CA GLY A 216 1.62 19.67 -4.10
C GLY A 216 0.24 19.29 -3.58
N GLN A 217 -0.60 20.27 -3.20
CA GLN A 217 -1.96 20.00 -2.71
C GLN A 217 -2.87 19.54 -3.85
N VAL A 218 -2.75 20.15 -5.04
CA VAL A 218 -3.47 19.71 -6.24
C VAL A 218 -3.14 18.26 -6.57
N GLY A 219 -1.86 17.91 -6.59
CA GLY A 219 -1.40 16.56 -6.89
C GLY A 219 -1.89 15.54 -5.86
N ARG A 220 -1.78 15.85 -4.56
CA ARG A 220 -2.27 14.98 -3.50
C ARG A 220 -3.80 14.84 -3.48
N GLY A 221 -4.53 15.92 -3.74
CA GLY A 221 -6.00 15.90 -3.84
C GLY A 221 -6.48 15.05 -5.02
N ALA A 222 -5.84 15.18 -6.19
CA ALA A 222 -6.14 14.37 -7.36
C ALA A 222 -5.81 12.89 -7.13
N PHE A 223 -4.67 12.60 -6.49
CA PHE A 223 -4.33 11.25 -6.06
C PHE A 223 -5.41 10.65 -5.16
N LEU A 224 -5.86 11.36 -4.10
CA LEU A 224 -6.90 10.85 -3.21
C LEU A 224 -8.25 10.65 -3.92
N ARG A 225 -8.65 11.55 -4.82
CA ARG A 225 -9.85 11.38 -5.65
C ARG A 225 -9.76 10.13 -6.51
N SER A 226 -8.60 9.86 -7.11
CA SER A 226 -8.40 8.62 -7.89
C SER A 226 -8.61 7.37 -7.04
N GLN A 227 -8.17 7.35 -5.78
CA GLN A 227 -8.35 6.20 -4.90
C GLN A 227 -9.83 5.98 -4.56
N LEU A 228 -10.59 7.05 -4.31
CA LEU A 228 -12.05 6.97 -4.11
C LEU A 228 -12.78 6.48 -5.36
N LEU A 229 -12.36 6.94 -6.55
CA LEU A 229 -12.94 6.49 -7.82
C LEU A 229 -12.67 5.00 -8.08
N ARG A 230 -11.47 4.50 -7.74
CA ARG A 230 -11.13 3.07 -7.82
C ARG A 230 -12.01 2.21 -6.93
N GLN A 231 -12.29 2.66 -5.69
CA GLN A 231 -13.24 1.98 -4.79
C GLN A 231 -14.66 1.88 -5.38
N LYS A 232 -15.01 2.80 -6.28
CA LYS A 232 -16.28 2.81 -7.00
C LYS A 232 -16.20 2.15 -8.40
N ASN A 233 -15.11 1.44 -8.71
CA ASN A 233 -14.80 0.85 -10.02
C ASN A 233 -14.80 1.86 -11.19
N ARG A 234 -14.59 3.15 -10.94
CA ARG A 234 -14.56 4.21 -11.96
C ARG A 234 -13.13 4.43 -12.49
N PHE A 235 -12.55 3.40 -13.08
CA PHE A 235 -11.12 3.39 -13.45
C PHE A 235 -10.73 4.40 -14.54
N LEU A 236 -11.60 4.65 -15.53
CA LEU A 236 -11.34 5.67 -16.55
C LEU A 236 -11.21 7.07 -15.93
N GLU A 237 -12.00 7.37 -14.91
CA GLU A 237 -11.95 8.66 -14.21
C GLU A 237 -10.80 8.70 -13.21
N ALA A 238 -10.49 7.57 -12.57
CA ALA A 238 -9.31 7.44 -11.73
C ALA A 238 -8.01 7.66 -12.52
N GLU A 239 -7.93 7.18 -13.76
CA GLU A 239 -6.80 7.43 -14.66
C GLU A 239 -6.61 8.93 -14.89
N SER A 240 -7.69 9.65 -15.22
CA SER A 240 -7.65 11.10 -15.43
C SER A 240 -7.16 11.86 -14.18
N GLU A 241 -7.64 11.49 -12.99
CA GLU A 241 -7.18 12.13 -11.74
C GLU A 241 -5.72 11.75 -11.40
N LEU A 242 -5.27 10.53 -11.71
CA LEU A 242 -3.87 10.13 -11.54
C LEU A 242 -2.95 10.85 -12.53
N ALA A 243 -3.38 11.05 -13.77
CA ALA A 243 -2.65 11.85 -14.75
C ALA A 243 -2.46 13.28 -14.25
N ARG A 244 -3.52 13.92 -13.72
CA ARG A 244 -3.43 15.23 -13.06
C ARG A 244 -2.51 15.23 -11.84
N ALA A 245 -2.52 14.15 -11.05
CA ALA A 245 -1.65 14.01 -9.89
C ALA A 245 -0.16 13.96 -10.30
N VAL A 246 0.15 13.21 -11.35
CA VAL A 246 1.50 13.10 -11.93
C VAL A 246 1.92 14.41 -12.59
N GLU A 247 1.02 15.11 -13.30
CA GLU A 247 1.33 16.41 -13.89
C GLU A 247 1.65 17.47 -12.82
N ALA A 248 0.85 17.53 -11.75
CA ALA A 248 1.03 18.50 -10.67
C ALA A 248 2.24 18.19 -9.77
N ALA A 249 2.61 16.92 -9.58
CA ALA A 249 3.78 16.54 -8.81
C ALA A 249 4.57 15.47 -9.54
N PRO A 250 5.28 15.83 -10.64
CA PRO A 250 5.96 14.87 -11.48
C PRO A 250 6.86 13.97 -10.70
N GLN A 251 7.62 14.47 -9.72
CA GLN A 251 8.60 13.76 -8.89
C GLN A 251 8.02 12.65 -8.00
N MET A 252 6.71 12.63 -7.75
CA MET A 252 6.08 11.68 -6.84
C MET A 252 5.94 10.29 -7.49
N LEU A 253 6.92 9.42 -7.23
CA LEU A 253 6.92 8.02 -7.70
C LEU A 253 5.61 7.26 -7.40
N PRO A 254 5.02 7.35 -6.18
CA PRO A 254 3.76 6.66 -5.90
C PRO A 254 2.61 7.04 -6.84
N TYR A 255 2.54 8.29 -7.30
CA TYR A 255 1.48 8.74 -8.20
C TYR A 255 1.62 8.09 -9.58
N ARG A 256 2.86 8.05 -10.10
CA ARG A 256 3.16 7.42 -11.39
C ARG A 256 2.96 5.91 -11.38
N LEU A 257 3.37 5.23 -10.31
CA LEU A 257 3.17 3.79 -10.17
C LEU A 257 1.67 3.44 -10.07
N ASN A 258 0.88 4.25 -9.36
CA ASN A 258 -0.58 4.06 -9.35
C ASN A 258 -1.23 4.34 -10.71
N LEU A 259 -0.73 5.31 -11.47
CA LEU A 259 -1.20 5.58 -12.84
C LEU A 259 -0.91 4.38 -13.76
N ALA A 260 0.30 3.82 -13.69
CA ALA A 260 0.67 2.62 -14.43
C ALA A 260 -0.23 1.43 -14.07
N GLU A 261 -0.51 1.20 -12.78
CA GLU A 261 -1.41 0.15 -12.32
C GLU A 261 -2.83 0.29 -12.90
N VAL A 262 -3.41 1.50 -12.85
CA VAL A 262 -4.73 1.76 -13.43
C VAL A 262 -4.73 1.54 -14.94
N ARG A 263 -3.66 1.92 -15.64
CA ARG A 263 -3.52 1.70 -17.09
C ARG A 263 -3.38 0.22 -17.42
N ILE A 264 -2.68 -0.58 -16.63
CA ILE A 264 -2.65 -2.05 -16.76
C ILE A 264 -4.05 -2.62 -16.61
N VAL A 265 -4.77 -2.21 -15.56
CA VAL A 265 -6.14 -2.66 -15.27
C VAL A 265 -7.12 -2.30 -16.39
N LEU A 266 -6.91 -1.19 -17.08
CA LEU A 266 -7.71 -0.73 -18.22
C LEU A 266 -7.27 -1.34 -19.56
N GLY A 267 -6.18 -2.11 -19.61
CA GLY A 267 -5.60 -2.61 -20.87
C GLY A 267 -4.85 -1.54 -21.69
N ARG A 268 -4.56 -0.37 -21.12
CA ARG A 268 -3.79 0.72 -21.78
C ARG A 268 -2.29 0.48 -21.67
N LEU A 269 -1.83 -0.66 -22.19
CA LEU A 269 -0.51 -1.21 -21.88
C LEU A 269 0.65 -0.35 -22.39
N ALA A 270 0.54 0.25 -23.58
CA ALA A 270 1.57 1.14 -24.10
C ALA A 270 1.79 2.38 -23.21
N LEU A 271 0.71 2.92 -22.64
CA LEU A 271 0.81 4.04 -21.69
C LEU A 271 1.38 3.59 -20.34
N ALA A 272 1.01 2.40 -19.88
CA ALA A 272 1.58 1.82 -18.67
C ALA A 272 3.09 1.56 -18.81
N GLU A 273 3.54 1.05 -19.95
CA GLU A 273 4.96 0.86 -20.28
C GLU A 273 5.75 2.16 -20.19
N ALA A 274 5.21 3.24 -20.77
CA ALA A 274 5.84 4.56 -20.70
C ALA A 274 5.95 5.08 -19.26
N ASP A 275 4.90 4.91 -18.44
CA ASP A 275 4.95 5.29 -17.02
C ASP A 275 5.97 4.46 -16.24
N MET A 276 6.04 3.16 -16.51
CA MET A 276 6.99 2.25 -15.89
C MET A 276 8.44 2.58 -16.28
N ALA A 277 8.70 2.92 -17.53
CA ALA A 277 10.04 3.36 -17.96
C ALA A 277 10.51 4.59 -17.16
N LEU A 278 9.67 5.63 -17.10
CA LEU A 278 9.95 6.86 -16.35
C LEU A 278 10.08 6.62 -14.83
N ALA A 279 9.30 5.68 -14.27
CA ALA A 279 9.45 5.30 -12.87
C ALA A 279 10.78 4.59 -12.61
N GLY A 280 11.22 3.72 -13.52
CA GLY A 280 12.48 2.99 -13.42
C GLY A 280 13.70 3.91 -13.44
N GLU A 281 13.74 4.86 -14.38
CA GLU A 281 14.82 5.88 -14.47
C GLU A 281 15.01 6.63 -13.15
N ARG A 282 13.90 6.95 -12.47
CA ARG A 282 13.93 7.71 -11.22
C ARG A 282 14.27 6.87 -10.01
N LEU A 283 13.81 5.62 -9.96
CA LEU A 283 14.24 4.69 -8.93
C LEU A 283 15.75 4.47 -8.99
N ALA A 284 16.32 4.38 -10.19
CA ALA A 284 17.78 4.31 -10.37
C ALA A 284 18.50 5.57 -9.86
N ALA A 285 17.89 6.75 -10.00
CA ALA A 285 18.43 8.01 -9.50
C ALA A 285 18.24 8.24 -7.99
N SER A 286 17.37 7.48 -7.32
CA SER A 286 17.06 7.65 -5.88
C SER A 286 16.97 6.29 -5.16
N PRO A 287 18.13 5.66 -4.87
CA PRO A 287 18.20 4.40 -4.15
C PRO A 287 17.83 4.61 -2.66
N GLY A 288 16.53 4.54 -2.37
CA GLY A 288 15.97 4.72 -1.02
C GLY A 288 14.46 4.54 -0.93
N ALA A 289 13.75 4.48 -2.06
CA ALA A 289 12.30 4.34 -2.11
C ALA A 289 11.83 2.87 -2.01
N GLY A 290 12.14 2.18 -0.91
CA GLY A 290 11.91 0.71 -0.76
C GLY A 290 10.49 0.25 -1.10
N GLN A 291 9.45 0.96 -0.65
CA GLN A 291 8.05 0.64 -0.99
C GLN A 291 7.74 0.84 -2.47
N SER A 292 8.24 1.91 -3.08
CA SER A 292 8.05 2.17 -4.51
C SER A 292 8.82 1.18 -5.39
N ALA A 293 9.99 0.73 -4.95
CA ALA A 293 10.75 -0.33 -5.63
C ALA A 293 9.99 -1.67 -5.61
N ALA A 294 9.44 -2.06 -4.46
CA ALA A 294 8.61 -3.26 -4.37
C ALA A 294 7.34 -3.16 -5.23
N GLN A 295 6.67 -2.00 -5.22
CA GLN A 295 5.51 -1.77 -6.08
C GLN A 295 5.89 -1.82 -7.58
N TYR A 296 7.04 -1.26 -7.95
CA TYR A 296 7.55 -1.30 -9.31
C TYR A 296 7.78 -2.74 -9.79
N GLN A 297 8.45 -3.58 -9.00
CA GLN A 297 8.68 -5.00 -9.32
C GLN A 297 7.37 -5.79 -9.45
N TYR A 298 6.39 -5.51 -8.58
CA TYR A 298 5.05 -6.06 -8.69
C TYR A 298 4.40 -5.70 -10.04
N LEU A 299 4.42 -4.41 -10.41
CA LEU A 299 3.80 -3.93 -11.65
C LEU A 299 4.50 -4.43 -12.91
N GLN A 300 5.81 -4.69 -12.88
CA GLN A 300 6.51 -5.33 -14.01
C GLN A 300 5.93 -6.71 -14.33
N GLY A 301 5.71 -7.55 -13.32
CA GLY A 301 5.08 -8.86 -13.52
C GLY A 301 3.61 -8.75 -13.93
N PHE A 302 2.86 -7.81 -13.36
CA PHE A 302 1.46 -7.58 -13.74
C PHE A 302 1.35 -7.13 -15.20
N LEU A 303 2.22 -6.20 -15.64
CA LEU A 303 2.29 -5.76 -17.01
C LEU A 303 2.66 -6.90 -17.96
N ALA A 304 3.61 -7.77 -17.59
CA ALA A 304 4.02 -8.91 -18.39
C ALA A 304 2.86 -9.88 -18.68
N ILE A 305 2.01 -10.17 -17.70
CA ILE A 305 0.84 -11.05 -17.93
C ILE A 305 -0.33 -10.33 -18.60
N ALA A 306 -0.48 -9.03 -18.39
CA ALA A 306 -1.51 -8.25 -19.05
C ALA A 306 -1.18 -8.02 -20.54
N ALA A 307 0.10 -8.14 -20.90
CA ALA A 307 0.60 -8.06 -22.27
C ALA A 307 0.19 -9.23 -23.16
N ASP A 308 -0.26 -10.34 -22.59
CA ASP A 308 -0.81 -11.42 -23.40
C ASP A 308 -2.17 -10.99 -23.97
N HIS A 309 -2.40 -11.28 -25.25
CA HIS A 309 -3.64 -10.93 -25.96
C HIS A 309 -3.98 -9.42 -26.00
N ARG A 310 -2.97 -8.54 -26.20
CA ARG A 310 -3.16 -7.07 -26.27
C ARG A 310 -4.22 -6.61 -27.27
N ASP A 311 -4.48 -7.40 -28.31
CA ASP A 311 -5.45 -7.10 -29.37
C ASP A 311 -6.89 -6.95 -28.84
N ALA A 312 -7.19 -7.50 -27.65
CA ALA A 312 -8.49 -7.36 -26.99
C ALA A 312 -8.66 -6.04 -26.22
N ALA A 313 -7.60 -5.26 -26.01
CA ALA A 313 -7.64 -4.02 -25.23
C ALA A 313 -8.57 -2.92 -25.80
N PRO A 314 -8.62 -2.66 -27.13
CA PRO A 314 -9.54 -1.67 -27.68
C PRO A 314 -11.02 -2.03 -27.44
N ALA A 315 -11.37 -3.30 -27.55
CA ALA A 315 -12.73 -3.78 -27.30
C ALA A 315 -13.12 -3.58 -25.83
N LEU A 316 -12.22 -3.92 -24.89
CA LEU A 316 -12.41 -3.65 -23.46
C LEU A 316 -12.66 -2.17 -23.20
N LEU A 317 -11.83 -1.29 -23.79
CA LEU A 317 -11.96 0.15 -23.60
C LEU A 317 -13.29 0.69 -24.14
N SER A 318 -13.79 0.19 -25.27
CA SER A 318 -15.13 0.54 -25.78
C SER A 318 -16.21 0.17 -24.78
N THR A 319 -16.20 -1.08 -24.31
CA THR A 319 -17.18 -1.58 -23.32
C THR A 319 -17.17 -0.77 -22.03
N LEU A 320 -15.99 -0.39 -21.52
CA LEU A 320 -15.89 0.43 -20.31
C LEU A 320 -16.33 1.89 -20.53
N SER A 321 -16.14 2.42 -21.73
CA SER A 321 -16.47 3.82 -22.07
C SER A 321 -17.96 4.05 -22.26
N GLU A 322 -18.70 3.04 -22.72
CA GLU A 322 -20.15 3.06 -22.88
C GLU A 322 -20.91 3.18 -21.53
N ARG A 323 -20.20 3.01 -20.40
CA ARG A 323 -20.74 3.04 -19.03
C ARG A 323 -22.04 2.21 -18.86
N PRO A 324 -22.10 0.97 -19.36
CA PRO A 324 -23.25 0.12 -19.07
C PRO A 324 -23.36 -0.07 -17.56
N GLN A 325 -24.57 -0.03 -17.00
CA GLN A 325 -24.80 -0.17 -15.56
C GLN A 325 -25.33 -1.56 -15.21
N GLY A 326 -24.95 -2.05 -14.02
CA GLY A 326 -25.45 -3.31 -13.46
C GLY A 326 -25.27 -4.48 -14.41
N GLY A 327 -26.35 -5.23 -14.66
CA GLY A 327 -26.35 -6.44 -15.48
C GLY A 327 -25.88 -6.26 -16.93
N ALA A 328 -26.07 -5.08 -17.52
CA ALA A 328 -25.62 -4.79 -18.89
C ALA A 328 -24.08 -4.75 -18.99
N SER A 329 -23.40 -4.26 -17.94
CA SER A 329 -21.93 -4.26 -17.88
C SER A 329 -21.39 -5.68 -17.81
N VAL A 330 -21.99 -6.50 -16.94
CA VAL A 330 -21.61 -7.90 -16.77
C VAL A 330 -21.81 -8.66 -18.08
N ALA A 331 -22.94 -8.51 -18.75
CA ALA A 331 -23.21 -9.21 -20.02
C ALA A 331 -22.19 -8.89 -21.11
N ALA A 332 -21.86 -7.60 -21.30
CA ALA A 332 -20.88 -7.18 -22.31
C ALA A 332 -19.47 -7.68 -21.99
N LEU A 333 -19.05 -7.59 -20.72
CA LEU A 333 -17.73 -8.08 -20.27
C LEU A 333 -17.64 -9.61 -20.33
N THR A 334 -18.72 -10.33 -20.03
CA THR A 334 -18.80 -11.78 -20.22
C THR A 334 -18.64 -12.16 -21.69
N ALA A 335 -19.35 -11.48 -22.61
CA ALA A 335 -19.20 -11.73 -24.04
C ALA A 335 -17.75 -11.50 -24.53
N LEU A 336 -17.10 -10.43 -24.07
CA LEU A 336 -15.70 -10.17 -24.38
C LEU A 336 -14.76 -11.22 -23.77
N ALA A 337 -14.99 -11.61 -22.52
CA ALA A 337 -14.21 -12.65 -21.84
C ALA A 337 -14.35 -14.02 -22.53
N SER A 338 -15.55 -14.37 -23.02
CA SER A 338 -15.76 -15.59 -23.81
C SER A 338 -14.95 -15.60 -25.11
N ASN A 339 -14.81 -14.45 -25.77
CA ASN A 339 -14.05 -14.32 -27.01
C ASN A 339 -12.53 -14.24 -26.79
N CYS A 340 -12.10 -13.76 -25.62
CA CYS A 340 -10.70 -13.57 -25.26
C CYS A 340 -10.43 -14.10 -23.84
N PRO A 341 -10.53 -15.42 -23.62
CA PRO A 341 -10.55 -16.03 -22.27
C PRO A 341 -9.26 -15.83 -21.47
N ASP A 342 -8.14 -15.57 -22.14
CA ASP A 342 -6.83 -15.38 -21.53
C ASP A 342 -6.47 -13.88 -21.37
N HIS A 343 -7.33 -12.95 -21.79
CA HIS A 343 -7.09 -11.51 -21.63
C HIS A 343 -7.35 -11.07 -20.17
N VAL A 344 -6.26 -10.92 -19.41
CA VAL A 344 -6.28 -10.59 -17.98
C VAL A 344 -7.08 -9.31 -17.68
N PRO A 345 -6.87 -8.16 -18.35
CA PRO A 345 -7.63 -6.93 -18.06
C PRO A 345 -9.15 -7.10 -18.19
N THR A 346 -9.63 -7.86 -19.18
CA THR A 346 -11.07 -8.16 -19.34
C THR A 346 -11.58 -9.01 -18.17
N SER A 347 -10.82 -10.04 -17.78
CA SER A 347 -11.21 -10.91 -16.66
C SER A 347 -11.32 -10.13 -15.35
N LEU A 348 -10.34 -9.25 -15.09
CA LEU A 348 -10.36 -8.38 -13.94
C LEU A 348 -11.54 -7.40 -13.97
N ALA A 349 -11.84 -6.81 -15.13
CA ALA A 349 -13.00 -5.94 -15.29
C ALA A 349 -14.32 -6.67 -15.01
N LEU A 350 -14.48 -7.89 -15.53
CA LEU A 350 -15.66 -8.71 -15.27
C LEU A 350 -15.85 -8.99 -13.78
N LEU A 351 -14.79 -9.42 -13.08
CA LEU A 351 -14.84 -9.72 -11.64
C LEU A 351 -15.19 -8.49 -10.80
N ARG A 352 -14.64 -7.31 -11.14
CA ARG A 352 -15.03 -6.06 -10.45
C ARG A 352 -16.50 -5.73 -10.69
N SER A 353 -16.99 -5.83 -11.93
CA SER A 353 -18.41 -5.58 -12.24
C SER A 353 -19.36 -6.54 -11.53
N LEU A 354 -18.96 -7.80 -11.35
CA LEU A 354 -19.72 -8.80 -10.59
C LEU A 354 -19.86 -8.43 -9.10
N LEU A 355 -18.83 -7.83 -8.49
CA LEU A 355 -18.87 -7.37 -7.10
C LEU A 355 -19.76 -6.14 -6.90
N GLN A 356 -19.79 -5.22 -7.87
CA GLN A 356 -20.59 -3.99 -7.75
C GLN A 356 -22.10 -4.22 -7.78
N GLY A 357 -22.55 -5.32 -8.38
CA GLY A 357 -23.97 -5.67 -8.52
C GLY A 357 -24.52 -6.54 -7.38
N ARG A 358 -23.71 -6.84 -6.35
CA ARG A 358 -24.10 -7.72 -5.24
C ARG A 358 -23.97 -6.97 -3.93
N GLU A 359 -25.07 -6.85 -3.17
CA GLU A 359 -24.92 -6.66 -1.73
C GLU A 359 -24.05 -7.82 -1.21
N PRO A 360 -23.07 -7.56 -0.31
CA PRO A 360 -22.28 -8.63 0.25
C PRO A 360 -23.25 -9.65 0.82
N PRO A 361 -23.25 -10.90 0.34
CA PRO A 361 -24.19 -11.89 0.83
C PRO A 361 -24.00 -11.95 2.34
N VAL A 362 -25.08 -11.72 3.10
CA VAL A 362 -25.08 -12.04 4.52
C VAL A 362 -24.75 -13.54 4.55
N PRO A 363 -23.57 -13.95 5.05
CA PRO A 363 -23.24 -15.35 5.07
C PRO A 363 -24.38 -16.01 5.83
N ARG A 364 -24.95 -17.08 5.27
CA ARG A 364 -25.76 -18.02 6.04
C ARG A 364 -24.81 -19.14 6.44
N PRO A 365 -23.99 -18.93 7.49
CA PRO A 365 -23.09 -19.96 7.94
C PRO A 365 -23.87 -21.19 8.35
N GLY A 366 -23.32 -22.34 8.01
CA GLY A 366 -23.88 -23.63 8.38
C GLY A 366 -23.00 -24.76 7.91
N PRO A 367 -23.33 -26.01 8.27
CA PRO A 367 -22.60 -27.17 7.78
C PRO A 367 -22.69 -27.23 6.25
N ASN A 368 -21.57 -27.00 5.57
CA ASN A 368 -21.47 -27.17 4.13
C ASN A 368 -21.13 -28.65 3.82
N PRO A 369 -22.00 -29.42 3.13
CA PRO A 369 -21.75 -30.83 2.81
C PRO A 369 -20.74 -31.02 1.67
N SER A 370 -20.52 -30.00 0.84
CA SER A 370 -19.68 -30.05 -0.35
C SER A 370 -18.21 -29.72 -0.06
N ILE A 371 -17.96 -28.83 0.90
CA ILE A 371 -16.61 -28.37 1.28
C ILE A 371 -16.14 -29.16 2.52
N PRO A 372 -15.10 -30.00 2.40
CA PRO A 372 -14.56 -30.76 3.52
C PRO A 372 -14.09 -29.87 4.68
N ARG A 373 -14.32 -30.31 5.93
CA ARG A 373 -13.83 -29.64 7.16
C ARG A 373 -12.34 -29.89 7.41
N THR A 374 -11.52 -29.59 6.42
CA THR A 374 -10.07 -29.71 6.49
C THR A 374 -9.44 -28.35 6.21
N ILE A 375 -8.69 -27.83 7.16
CA ILE A 375 -7.82 -26.67 6.99
C ILE A 375 -6.47 -27.21 6.57
N PHE A 376 -5.91 -26.69 5.49
CA PHE A 376 -4.56 -27.04 5.08
C PHE A 376 -3.75 -25.79 4.78
N GLN A 377 -2.51 -25.77 5.27
CA GLN A 377 -1.56 -24.68 5.06
C GLN A 377 -0.21 -25.24 4.62
N PHE A 378 0.62 -24.37 4.05
CA PHE A 378 1.93 -24.74 3.51
C PHE A 378 3.01 -23.80 4.05
N TRP A 379 4.13 -24.37 4.49
CA TRP A 379 5.37 -23.66 4.78
C TRP A 379 6.53 -24.56 4.35
N ASP A 380 7.43 -24.08 3.52
CA ASP A 380 8.44 -24.89 2.83
C ASP A 380 9.37 -25.68 3.76
N ALA A 381 9.66 -25.14 4.94
CA ALA A 381 10.46 -25.82 5.95
C ALA A 381 9.63 -26.68 6.94
N PRO A 382 10.22 -27.73 7.53
CA PRO A 382 9.56 -28.55 8.56
C PRO A 382 9.11 -27.78 9.79
N GLN A 383 9.75 -26.66 10.13
CA GLN A 383 9.32 -25.78 11.22
C GLN A 383 9.20 -24.33 10.72
N PRO A 384 8.01 -23.71 10.81
CA PRO A 384 7.86 -22.29 10.51
C PRO A 384 8.51 -21.44 11.62
N PRO A 385 8.93 -20.20 11.31
CA PRO A 385 9.26 -19.19 12.31
C PRO A 385 8.17 -19.05 13.37
N ALA A 386 8.54 -18.69 14.61
CA ALA A 386 7.61 -18.69 15.74
C ALA A 386 6.41 -17.73 15.56
N ASP A 387 6.65 -16.57 14.94
CA ASP A 387 5.61 -15.60 14.59
C ASP A 387 4.63 -16.15 13.55
N VAL A 388 5.12 -16.78 12.47
CA VAL A 388 4.30 -17.48 11.47
C VAL A 388 3.54 -18.64 12.11
N GLY A 389 4.20 -19.45 12.95
CA GLY A 389 3.58 -20.55 13.68
C GLY A 389 2.42 -20.11 14.58
N ALA A 390 2.53 -18.93 15.21
CA ALA A 390 1.45 -18.36 16.01
C ALA A 390 0.23 -17.95 15.17
N LEU A 391 0.46 -17.45 13.94
CA LEU A 391 -0.60 -17.15 12.99
C LEU A 391 -1.29 -18.43 12.50
N MET A 392 -0.51 -19.45 12.11
CA MET A 392 -1.02 -20.77 11.72
C MET A 392 -1.86 -21.42 12.83
N ALA A 393 -1.42 -21.34 14.09
CA ALA A 393 -2.14 -21.88 15.24
C ALA A 393 -3.50 -21.21 15.49
N SER A 394 -3.72 -19.99 14.98
CA SER A 394 -5.02 -19.30 15.11
C SER A 394 -6.16 -20.09 14.46
N TRP A 395 -5.91 -20.77 13.35
CA TRP A 395 -6.91 -21.51 12.59
C TRP A 395 -7.49 -22.69 13.36
N SER A 396 -6.62 -23.48 14.01
CA SER A 396 -7.06 -24.60 14.87
C SER A 396 -7.74 -24.10 16.14
N ARG A 397 -7.30 -22.94 16.67
CA ARG A 397 -7.89 -22.34 17.87
C ARG A 397 -9.30 -21.80 17.62
N THR A 398 -9.54 -21.14 16.49
CA THR A 398 -10.87 -20.60 16.14
C THR A 398 -11.80 -21.67 15.59
N SER A 399 -11.28 -22.73 14.98
CA SER A 399 -12.06 -23.77 14.29
C SER A 399 -11.64 -25.20 14.72
N PRO A 400 -11.82 -25.57 15.99
CA PRO A 400 -11.37 -26.86 16.54
C PRO A 400 -12.14 -28.07 15.99
N ASP A 401 -13.27 -27.84 15.32
CA ASP A 401 -14.08 -28.84 14.64
C ASP A 401 -13.56 -29.19 13.23
N HIS A 402 -12.46 -28.57 12.79
CA HIS A 402 -11.81 -28.83 11.52
C HIS A 402 -10.52 -29.63 11.71
N ARG A 403 -10.26 -30.57 10.79
CA ARG A 403 -8.97 -31.25 10.73
C ARG A 403 -7.92 -30.27 10.21
N TYR A 404 -6.85 -30.06 10.98
CA TYR A 404 -5.73 -29.22 10.55
C TYR A 404 -4.62 -30.07 9.93
N LEU A 405 -4.13 -29.64 8.76
CA LEU A 405 -3.00 -30.24 8.05
C LEU A 405 -1.98 -29.15 7.70
N ARG A 406 -0.70 -29.45 7.91
CA ARG A 406 0.40 -28.62 7.45
C ARG A 406 1.31 -29.45 6.56
N PHE A 407 1.69 -28.87 5.43
CA PHE A 407 2.63 -29.45 4.51
C PHE A 407 3.90 -28.60 4.44
N ASP A 408 5.04 -29.28 4.37
CA ASP A 408 6.32 -28.73 3.93
C ASP A 408 6.65 -29.19 2.52
N ASP A 409 7.81 -28.79 1.98
CA ASP A 409 8.22 -29.16 0.63
C ASP A 409 8.26 -30.70 0.45
N ASP A 410 8.80 -31.42 1.43
CA ASP A 410 8.92 -32.90 1.37
C ASP A 410 7.55 -33.59 1.42
N GLY A 411 6.66 -33.13 2.31
CA GLY A 411 5.29 -33.63 2.42
C GLY A 411 4.46 -33.33 1.18
N ALA A 412 4.57 -32.11 0.63
CA ALA A 412 3.90 -31.72 -0.60
C ALA A 412 4.40 -32.54 -1.79
N ARG A 413 5.72 -32.68 -1.96
CA ARG A 413 6.31 -33.48 -3.03
C ARG A 413 5.92 -34.95 -2.93
N SER A 414 5.92 -35.53 -1.73
CA SER A 414 5.49 -36.92 -1.51
C SER A 414 4.03 -37.14 -1.92
N PHE A 415 3.14 -36.20 -1.58
CA PHE A 415 1.75 -36.22 -2.02
C PHE A 415 1.63 -36.16 -3.55
N LEU A 416 2.44 -35.33 -4.22
CA LEU A 416 2.46 -35.24 -5.69
C LEU A 416 2.95 -36.54 -6.35
N VAL A 417 3.95 -37.21 -5.77
CA VAL A 417 4.44 -38.51 -6.24
C VAL A 417 3.35 -39.57 -6.12
N GLU A 418 2.63 -39.60 -5.00
CA GLU A 418 1.51 -40.54 -4.78
C GLU A 418 0.36 -40.32 -5.78
N LEU A 419 0.07 -39.05 -6.13
CA LEU A 419 -0.94 -38.72 -7.14
C LEU A 419 -0.60 -39.23 -8.54
N GLY A 420 0.68 -39.36 -8.88
CA GLY A 420 1.15 -39.90 -10.16
C GLY A 420 1.04 -38.94 -11.37
N ASP A 421 0.69 -37.66 -11.16
CA ASP A 421 0.67 -36.65 -12.23
C ASP A 421 2.07 -36.09 -12.50
N ARG A 422 2.71 -36.60 -13.56
CA ARG A 422 4.08 -36.23 -13.94
C ARG A 422 4.22 -34.76 -14.32
N ASN A 423 3.19 -34.14 -14.89
CA ASN A 423 3.26 -32.73 -15.31
C ASN A 423 3.21 -31.81 -14.10
N VAL A 424 2.33 -32.09 -13.15
CA VAL A 424 2.22 -31.31 -11.91
C VAL A 424 3.46 -31.47 -11.05
N LEU A 425 4.00 -32.70 -10.91
CA LEU A 425 5.26 -32.92 -10.20
C LEU A 425 6.43 -32.17 -10.86
N ALA A 426 6.54 -32.24 -12.19
CA ALA A 426 7.57 -31.49 -12.91
C ALA A 426 7.42 -29.97 -12.78
N ALA A 427 6.17 -29.46 -12.75
CA ALA A 427 5.92 -28.05 -12.49
C ALA A 427 6.34 -27.65 -11.07
N TYR A 428 6.05 -28.49 -10.08
CA TYR A 428 6.45 -28.25 -8.69
C TYR A 428 7.97 -28.24 -8.52
N ASP A 429 8.67 -29.22 -9.09
CA ASP A 429 10.14 -29.32 -9.05
C ASP A 429 10.83 -28.16 -9.82
N ARG A 430 10.15 -27.56 -10.81
CA ARG A 430 10.65 -26.40 -11.59
C ARG A 430 10.32 -25.05 -10.98
N ALA A 431 9.44 -24.99 -9.98
CA ALA A 431 9.03 -23.73 -9.38
C ALA A 431 10.21 -23.07 -8.63
N ALA A 432 10.63 -21.90 -9.12
CA ALA A 432 11.88 -21.25 -8.72
C ALA A 432 11.88 -20.68 -7.28
N HIS A 433 10.71 -20.58 -6.65
CA HIS A 433 10.55 -19.97 -5.33
C HIS A 433 9.56 -20.76 -4.46
N PRO A 434 9.76 -20.88 -3.14
CA PRO A 434 8.83 -21.54 -2.21
C PRO A 434 7.37 -21.07 -2.34
N ALA A 435 7.16 -19.77 -2.50
CA ALA A 435 5.82 -19.22 -2.73
C ALA A 435 5.14 -19.76 -4.00
N MET A 436 5.88 -20.00 -5.09
CA MET A 436 5.32 -20.63 -6.30
C MET A 436 4.95 -22.09 -6.04
N ARG A 437 5.75 -22.81 -5.25
CA ARG A 437 5.44 -24.18 -4.80
C ARG A 437 4.18 -24.21 -3.95
N SER A 438 4.02 -23.27 -3.03
CA SER A 438 2.79 -23.08 -2.23
C SER A 438 1.57 -22.78 -3.10
N ASP A 439 1.69 -21.86 -4.06
CA ASP A 439 0.64 -21.48 -5.01
C ASP A 439 0.19 -22.66 -5.88
N LEU A 440 1.11 -23.50 -6.33
CA LEU A 440 0.77 -24.70 -7.08
C LEU A 440 0.15 -25.77 -6.17
N PHE A 441 0.81 -26.08 -5.05
CA PHE A 441 0.39 -27.16 -4.16
C PHE A 441 -1.01 -26.93 -3.58
N ARG A 442 -1.36 -25.69 -3.23
CA ARG A 442 -2.69 -25.39 -2.68
C ARG A 442 -3.81 -25.73 -3.68
N LEU A 443 -3.57 -25.52 -4.97
CA LEU A 443 -4.51 -25.87 -6.05
C LEU A 443 -4.58 -27.38 -6.24
N VAL A 444 -3.44 -28.08 -6.19
CA VAL A 444 -3.40 -29.55 -6.31
C VAL A 444 -4.16 -30.21 -5.16
N TYR A 445 -3.84 -29.83 -3.92
CA TYR A 445 -4.49 -30.42 -2.75
C TYR A 445 -6.01 -30.16 -2.79
N ALA A 446 -6.42 -28.91 -3.01
CA ALA A 446 -7.84 -28.57 -3.11
C ALA A 446 -8.57 -29.32 -4.23
N TYR A 447 -7.94 -29.48 -5.40
CA TYR A 447 -8.57 -30.21 -6.51
C TYR A 447 -8.81 -31.69 -6.17
N HIS A 448 -7.90 -32.33 -5.43
CA HIS A 448 -7.99 -33.76 -5.12
C HIS A 448 -8.71 -34.10 -3.81
N ARG A 449 -8.69 -33.19 -2.83
CA ARG A 449 -9.20 -33.43 -1.47
C ARG A 449 -10.22 -32.41 -1.00
N GLY A 450 -10.33 -31.24 -1.65
CA GLY A 450 -11.13 -30.11 -1.17
C GLY A 450 -10.60 -29.54 0.16
N GLY A 451 -11.34 -28.59 0.72
CA GLY A 451 -11.08 -28.02 2.04
C GLY A 451 -10.92 -26.50 2.01
N ILE A 452 -10.30 -25.98 3.06
CA ILE A 452 -10.05 -24.55 3.29
C ILE A 452 -8.54 -24.32 3.30
N TYR A 453 -8.08 -23.47 2.39
CA TYR A 453 -6.71 -23.00 2.35
C TYR A 453 -6.59 -21.61 2.96
N ALA A 454 -5.47 -21.38 3.65
CA ALA A 454 -5.02 -20.06 4.09
C ALA A 454 -3.49 -19.97 3.98
N ASP A 455 -2.94 -18.83 3.56
CA ASP A 455 -1.48 -18.60 3.57
C ASP A 455 -0.97 -18.71 5.02
N ALA A 456 0.27 -19.17 5.19
CA ALA A 456 0.84 -19.43 6.52
C ALA A 456 0.96 -18.16 7.39
N ASP A 457 1.12 -17.00 6.76
CA ASP A 457 1.18 -15.70 7.42
C ASP A 457 -0.20 -15.02 7.52
N GLU A 458 -1.30 -15.78 7.42
CA GLU A 458 -2.66 -15.30 7.65
C GLU A 458 -3.21 -15.85 8.98
N ALA A 459 -3.93 -15.00 9.71
CA ALA A 459 -4.60 -15.39 10.94
C ALA A 459 -6.12 -15.37 10.81
N SER A 460 -6.74 -16.40 11.38
CA SER A 460 -8.19 -16.48 11.56
C SER A 460 -8.59 -15.71 12.82
N LEU A 461 -9.56 -14.80 12.67
CA LEU A 461 -10.15 -14.04 13.78
C LEU A 461 -11.52 -14.60 14.20
N MET A 462 -12.10 -15.53 13.43
CA MET A 462 -13.44 -16.05 13.65
C MET A 462 -13.55 -17.53 13.26
N PRO A 463 -14.40 -18.34 13.92
CA PRO A 463 -14.63 -19.73 13.52
C PRO A 463 -15.09 -19.86 12.06
N LEU A 464 -14.55 -20.83 11.32
CA LEU A 464 -14.94 -21.12 9.93
C LEU A 464 -16.42 -21.48 9.80
N ALA A 465 -17.01 -22.06 10.85
CA ALA A 465 -18.44 -22.30 10.94
C ALA A 465 -19.29 -21.02 10.83
N ARG A 466 -18.71 -19.81 10.95
CA ARG A 466 -19.37 -18.51 10.73
C ARG A 466 -19.03 -17.86 9.39
N ILE A 467 -18.04 -18.38 8.68
CA ILE A 467 -17.47 -17.80 7.46
C ILE A 467 -17.90 -18.61 6.23
N VAL A 468 -17.76 -19.93 6.29
CA VAL A 468 -18.06 -20.83 5.17
C VAL A 468 -19.59 -20.89 4.97
N PRO A 469 -20.10 -20.53 3.79
CA PRO A 469 -21.53 -20.57 3.50
C PRO A 469 -22.08 -22.00 3.56
N ALA A 470 -23.31 -22.16 4.04
CA ALA A 470 -23.98 -23.47 4.11
C ALA A 470 -24.21 -24.11 2.73
N GLU A 471 -24.34 -23.29 1.68
CA GLU A 471 -24.60 -23.70 0.30
C GLU A 471 -23.46 -23.25 -0.63
N GLY A 472 -23.35 -23.93 -1.78
CA GLY A 472 -22.28 -23.72 -2.75
C GLY A 472 -21.08 -24.63 -2.52
N ASP A 473 -20.26 -24.75 -3.55
CA ASP A 473 -19.11 -25.64 -3.65
C ASP A 473 -17.77 -24.90 -3.69
N ILE A 474 -17.80 -23.55 -3.66
CA ILE A 474 -16.61 -22.71 -3.57
C ILE A 474 -16.90 -21.39 -2.83
N LEU A 475 -15.87 -20.91 -2.12
CA LEU A 475 -15.76 -19.59 -1.53
C LEU A 475 -14.45 -18.94 -2.00
N LEU A 476 -14.57 -17.80 -2.67
CA LEU A 476 -13.45 -17.01 -3.17
C LEU A 476 -13.49 -15.60 -2.57
N VAL A 477 -12.31 -15.04 -2.29
CA VAL A 477 -12.18 -13.64 -1.84
C VAL A 477 -11.63 -12.79 -2.99
N LEU A 478 -12.32 -11.70 -3.32
CA LEU A 478 -11.97 -10.82 -4.44
C LEU A 478 -11.48 -9.48 -3.91
N GLU A 479 -10.37 -9.01 -4.45
CA GLU A 479 -9.84 -7.67 -4.17
C GLU A 479 -10.52 -6.65 -5.09
N GLU A 480 -11.21 -5.68 -4.49
CA GLU A 480 -12.16 -4.81 -5.20
C GLU A 480 -11.48 -3.77 -6.10
N ARG A 481 -10.23 -3.39 -5.81
CA ARG A 481 -9.49 -2.34 -6.53
C ARG A 481 -8.81 -2.84 -7.80
N THR A 482 -8.67 -4.14 -7.97
CA THR A 482 -8.00 -4.73 -9.14
C THR A 482 -8.88 -5.80 -9.75
N GLY A 483 -9.76 -6.45 -9.00
CA GLY A 483 -10.58 -7.57 -9.46
C GLY A 483 -9.87 -8.91 -9.43
N VAL A 484 -8.68 -8.99 -8.81
CA VAL A 484 -8.01 -10.30 -8.64
C VAL A 484 -8.76 -11.13 -7.62
N VAL A 485 -8.77 -12.45 -7.83
CA VAL A 485 -9.19 -13.40 -6.81
C VAL A 485 -7.97 -13.67 -5.94
N TRP A 486 -8.06 -13.32 -4.67
CA TRP A 486 -7.01 -13.61 -3.71
C TRP A 486 -6.85 -15.12 -3.57
N ASN A 487 -5.64 -15.61 -3.81
CA ASN A 487 -5.31 -17.02 -3.70
C ASN A 487 -4.76 -17.42 -2.32
N GLY A 488 -4.56 -16.43 -1.42
CA GLY A 488 -4.11 -16.64 -0.05
C GLY A 488 -5.16 -17.32 0.82
N PHE A 489 -6.45 -17.09 0.53
CA PHE A 489 -7.56 -17.79 1.18
C PHE A 489 -8.62 -18.22 0.16
N PHE A 490 -9.06 -19.47 0.26
CA PHE A 490 -10.28 -19.94 -0.41
C PHE A 490 -10.81 -21.22 0.26
N ALA A 491 -12.08 -21.55 0.01
CA ALA A 491 -12.63 -22.85 0.35
C ALA A 491 -13.23 -23.50 -0.89
N ALA A 492 -13.02 -24.80 -1.10
CA ALA A 492 -13.48 -25.48 -2.30
C ALA A 492 -13.85 -26.95 -2.04
N ALA A 493 -14.88 -27.41 -2.75
CA ALA A 493 -15.18 -28.82 -2.91
C ALA A 493 -14.07 -29.52 -3.74
N PRO A 494 -13.85 -30.83 -3.53
CA PRO A 494 -12.97 -31.60 -4.40
C PRO A 494 -13.47 -31.56 -5.85
N ARG A 495 -12.52 -31.60 -6.80
CA ARG A 495 -12.77 -31.55 -8.25
C ARG A 495 -13.47 -30.28 -8.77
N HIS A 496 -13.49 -29.21 -7.99
CA HIS A 496 -14.11 -27.96 -8.42
C HIS A 496 -13.50 -27.42 -9.74
N PRO A 497 -14.30 -27.07 -10.78
CA PRO A 497 -13.80 -26.68 -12.09
C PRO A 497 -12.84 -25.47 -12.08
N ILE A 498 -13.13 -24.45 -11.27
CA ILE A 498 -12.26 -23.28 -11.12
C ILE A 498 -10.88 -23.68 -10.61
N ILE A 499 -10.81 -24.54 -9.58
CA ILE A 499 -9.53 -25.00 -9.01
C ILE A 499 -8.77 -25.84 -10.04
N GLY A 500 -9.45 -26.74 -10.75
CA GLY A 500 -8.82 -27.55 -11.79
C GLY A 500 -8.31 -26.72 -12.97
N ARG A 501 -9.03 -25.66 -13.37
CA ARG A 501 -8.60 -24.72 -14.41
C ARG A 501 -7.38 -23.90 -13.94
N ALA A 502 -7.43 -23.37 -12.73
CA ALA A 502 -6.32 -22.63 -12.13
C ALA A 502 -5.05 -23.49 -12.02
N LEU A 503 -5.18 -24.75 -11.59
CA LEU A 503 -4.07 -25.70 -11.53
C LEU A 503 -3.41 -25.88 -12.91
N ARG A 504 -4.20 -26.09 -13.96
CA ARG A 504 -3.68 -26.23 -15.33
C ARG A 504 -2.95 -24.99 -15.80
N ILE A 505 -3.50 -23.80 -15.55
CA ILE A 505 -2.88 -22.52 -15.93
C ILE A 505 -1.53 -22.35 -15.19
N ALA A 506 -1.51 -22.53 -13.87
CA ALA A 506 -0.28 -22.40 -13.07
C ALA A 506 0.81 -23.39 -13.52
N ALA A 507 0.45 -24.67 -13.67
CA ALA A 507 1.40 -25.70 -14.09
C ALA A 507 1.96 -25.41 -15.49
N ALA A 508 1.11 -25.01 -16.45
CA ALA A 508 1.54 -24.66 -17.79
C ALA A 508 2.51 -23.48 -17.80
N ARG A 509 2.23 -22.40 -17.05
CA ARG A 509 3.11 -21.22 -16.96
C ARG A 509 4.47 -21.55 -16.36
N ILE A 510 4.51 -22.37 -15.31
CA ILE A 510 5.79 -22.82 -14.72
C ILE A 510 6.58 -23.65 -15.73
N LEU A 511 5.95 -24.63 -16.37
CA LEU A 511 6.62 -25.53 -17.33
C LEU A 511 7.12 -24.78 -18.58
N ALA A 512 6.40 -23.75 -19.01
CA ALA A 512 6.78 -22.89 -20.13
C ALA A 512 7.81 -21.81 -19.76
N ALA A 513 8.20 -21.68 -18.49
CA ALA A 513 9.06 -20.60 -18.00
C ALA A 513 8.55 -19.21 -18.42
N THR A 514 7.22 -18.99 -18.31
CA THR A 514 6.58 -17.73 -18.68
C THR A 514 7.24 -16.54 -17.98
N ALA A 515 7.48 -15.46 -18.73
CA ALA A 515 8.03 -14.23 -18.18
C ALA A 515 7.07 -13.61 -17.15
N GLY A 516 7.59 -13.18 -16.01
CA GLY A 516 6.79 -12.61 -14.93
C GLY A 516 7.46 -12.72 -13.56
N ASN A 517 6.69 -12.46 -12.52
CA ASN A 517 7.10 -12.67 -11.13
C ASN A 517 6.20 -13.74 -10.48
N VAL A 518 6.51 -14.12 -9.23
CA VAL A 518 5.72 -15.12 -8.47
C VAL A 518 4.22 -14.79 -8.52
N TRP A 519 3.86 -13.54 -8.24
CA TRP A 519 2.47 -13.08 -8.21
C TRP A 519 1.75 -13.25 -9.55
N SER A 520 2.44 -13.03 -10.67
CA SER A 520 1.83 -13.09 -12.00
C SER A 520 1.78 -14.51 -12.58
N ILE A 521 2.78 -15.34 -12.27
CA ILE A 521 2.91 -16.71 -12.81
C ILE A 521 1.97 -17.68 -12.10
N THR A 522 1.98 -17.69 -10.76
CA THR A 522 1.24 -18.66 -9.93
C THR A 522 0.23 -18.02 -8.96
N GLY A 523 0.31 -16.71 -8.77
CA GLY A 523 -0.46 -15.98 -7.77
C GLY A 523 -1.92 -15.66 -8.14
N PRO A 524 -2.51 -14.62 -7.50
CA PRO A 524 -3.92 -14.23 -7.63
C PRO A 524 -4.52 -14.15 -9.06
N PRO A 525 -3.80 -13.65 -10.09
CA PRO A 525 -4.35 -13.58 -11.45
C PRO A 525 -4.73 -14.95 -12.04
N VAL A 526 -4.12 -16.05 -11.59
CA VAL A 526 -4.42 -17.40 -12.08
C VAL A 526 -5.84 -17.81 -11.67
N LEU A 527 -6.21 -17.61 -10.41
CA LEU A 527 -7.58 -17.87 -9.95
C LEU A 527 -8.58 -16.91 -10.61
N ALA A 528 -8.19 -15.66 -10.85
CA ALA A 528 -9.05 -14.70 -11.55
C ALA A 528 -9.41 -15.17 -12.96
N LEU A 529 -8.41 -15.54 -13.77
CA LEU A 529 -8.61 -16.09 -15.12
C LEU A 529 -9.42 -17.39 -15.09
N ALA A 530 -9.08 -18.31 -14.20
CA ALA A 530 -9.80 -19.57 -14.08
C ALA A 530 -11.28 -19.36 -13.72
N THR A 531 -11.55 -18.41 -12.83
CA THR A 531 -12.90 -18.05 -12.42
C THR A 531 -13.69 -17.50 -13.59
N THR A 532 -13.17 -16.51 -14.32
CA THR A 532 -13.88 -15.90 -15.44
C THR A 532 -14.10 -16.87 -16.59
N GLN A 533 -13.11 -17.71 -16.92
CA GLN A 533 -13.25 -18.74 -17.95
C GLN A 533 -14.39 -19.71 -17.63
N ILE A 534 -14.43 -20.25 -16.41
CA ILE A 534 -15.50 -21.17 -16.00
C ILE A 534 -16.85 -20.47 -15.94
N LEU A 535 -16.92 -19.22 -15.47
CA LEU A 535 -18.18 -18.46 -15.44
C LEU A 535 -18.70 -18.15 -16.85
N CYS A 536 -17.83 -17.97 -17.84
CA CYS A 536 -18.22 -17.77 -19.23
C CYS A 536 -18.70 -19.08 -19.89
N GLU A 537 -18.08 -20.20 -19.54
CA GLU A 537 -18.45 -21.55 -20.02
C GLU A 537 -19.73 -22.07 -19.35
N GLU A 538 -19.92 -21.78 -18.05
CA GLU A 538 -21.01 -22.27 -17.21
C GLU A 538 -21.65 -21.13 -16.38
N PRO A 539 -22.45 -20.23 -16.99
CA PRO A 539 -22.99 -19.04 -16.31
C PRO A 539 -23.80 -19.33 -15.04
N ASP A 540 -24.51 -20.45 -14.99
CA ASP A 540 -25.31 -20.86 -13.83
C ASP A 540 -24.47 -21.11 -12.57
N ARG A 541 -23.16 -21.41 -12.72
CA ARG A 541 -22.24 -21.54 -11.59
C ARG A 541 -22.01 -20.24 -10.84
N LEU A 542 -22.28 -19.08 -11.45
CA LEU A 542 -22.19 -17.80 -10.79
C LEU A 542 -23.12 -17.70 -9.57
N ALA A 543 -24.27 -18.39 -9.61
CA ALA A 543 -25.20 -18.46 -8.50
C ALA A 543 -24.71 -19.38 -7.37
N ALA A 544 -23.95 -20.42 -7.71
CA ALA A 544 -23.39 -21.37 -6.74
C ALA A 544 -22.04 -20.92 -6.14
N ALA A 545 -21.32 -20.00 -6.81
CA ALA A 545 -20.05 -19.47 -6.36
C ALA A 545 -20.23 -18.36 -5.32
N ASN A 546 -19.70 -18.59 -4.12
CA ASN A 546 -19.67 -17.57 -3.07
C ASN A 546 -18.46 -16.64 -3.30
N LEU A 547 -18.71 -15.46 -3.85
CA LEU A 547 -17.69 -14.43 -4.08
C LEU A 547 -17.82 -13.37 -2.99
N VAL A 548 -16.78 -13.20 -2.18
CA VAL A 548 -16.75 -12.24 -1.06
C VAL A 548 -15.72 -11.15 -1.33
N ALA A 549 -16.10 -9.90 -1.11
CA ALA A 549 -15.19 -8.77 -1.24
C ALA A 549 -14.14 -8.79 -0.11
N LEU A 550 -12.87 -8.50 -0.41
CA LEU A 550 -11.78 -8.50 0.57
C LEU A 550 -12.07 -7.60 1.78
N SER A 551 -12.68 -6.44 1.56
CA SER A 551 -13.11 -5.55 2.65
C SER A 551 -14.08 -6.23 3.63
N SER A 552 -14.94 -7.11 3.13
CA SER A 552 -15.87 -7.92 3.93
C SER A 552 -15.19 -9.11 4.60
N ALA A 553 -13.99 -9.49 4.15
CA ALA A 553 -13.18 -10.55 4.75
C ALA A 553 -12.36 -10.10 5.95
N ARG A 554 -11.92 -8.83 5.99
CA ARG A 554 -11.07 -8.27 7.05
C ARG A 554 -11.55 -8.48 8.49
N PRO A 555 -12.87 -8.48 8.81
CA PRO A 555 -13.32 -8.76 10.18
C PRO A 555 -12.99 -10.18 10.68
N TRP A 556 -12.74 -11.12 9.77
CA TRP A 556 -12.50 -12.53 10.11
C TRP A 556 -11.17 -13.09 9.59
N LEU A 557 -10.49 -12.39 8.68
CA LEU A 557 -9.20 -12.75 8.11
C LEU A 557 -8.20 -11.61 8.28
N ALA A 558 -7.18 -11.82 9.11
CA ALA A 558 -6.11 -10.86 9.39
C ALA A 558 -4.87 -11.18 8.58
N THR A 559 -4.40 -10.22 7.76
CA THR A 559 -3.29 -10.42 6.82
C THR A 559 -2.31 -9.26 6.81
N GLY A 560 -1.18 -9.43 6.15
CA GLY A 560 -0.16 -8.39 6.04
C GLY A 560 0.69 -8.22 7.30
N HIS A 561 0.76 -9.24 8.16
CA HIS A 561 1.60 -9.26 9.36
C HIS A 561 3.08 -9.03 9.01
N ASP A 562 3.79 -8.20 9.77
CA ASP A 562 5.23 -7.95 9.59
C ASP A 562 6.05 -9.07 10.25
N CYS A 563 5.97 -10.26 9.65
CA CYS A 563 6.71 -11.43 10.12
C CYS A 563 8.21 -11.27 9.78
N ALA A 564 9.09 -11.78 10.64
CA ALA A 564 10.54 -11.63 10.55
C ALA A 564 11.11 -12.10 9.20
N TYR A 565 10.54 -13.15 8.60
CA TYR A 565 10.98 -13.68 7.31
C TYR A 565 10.86 -12.67 6.16
N LYS A 566 9.95 -11.69 6.28
CA LYS A 566 9.76 -10.64 5.26
C LYS A 566 10.93 -9.68 5.17
N GLN A 567 11.69 -9.55 6.25
CA GLN A 567 12.88 -8.70 6.36
C GLN A 567 14.17 -9.46 5.97
N ALA A 568 14.16 -10.79 6.04
CA ALA A 568 15.34 -11.65 5.80
C ALA A 568 15.51 -12.14 4.35
N GLY A 569 14.84 -11.51 3.37
CA GLY A 569 14.94 -11.88 1.95
C GLY A 569 13.99 -12.98 1.49
N GLY A 570 13.29 -13.68 2.39
CA GLY A 570 12.32 -14.74 2.04
C GLY A 570 10.95 -14.24 1.57
N ASN A 571 10.78 -12.93 1.43
CA ASN A 571 9.59 -12.36 0.82
C ASN A 571 9.62 -12.58 -0.70
N TRP A 572 8.54 -13.11 -1.27
CA TRP A 572 8.39 -13.26 -2.71
C TRP A 572 8.56 -11.94 -3.47
N LYS A 573 8.31 -10.79 -2.82
CA LYS A 573 8.54 -9.45 -3.39
C LYS A 573 10.02 -9.20 -3.72
N ASN A 574 10.93 -9.90 -3.06
CA ASN A 574 12.38 -9.79 -3.29
C ASN A 574 12.88 -10.81 -4.33
N ALA A 575 12.02 -11.70 -4.83
CA ALA A 575 12.38 -12.69 -5.83
C ALA A 575 12.40 -12.04 -7.22
N ALA A 576 13.59 -11.67 -7.70
CA ALA A 576 13.79 -11.35 -9.11
C ALA A 576 13.68 -12.61 -9.97
N ALA A 577 13.06 -12.49 -11.16
CA ALA A 577 13.02 -13.56 -12.14
C ALA A 577 14.45 -14.02 -12.47
N GLY A 578 14.77 -15.28 -12.16
CA GLY A 578 16.05 -15.90 -12.48
C GLY A 578 17.14 -15.84 -11.39
N SER A 579 16.87 -15.30 -10.19
CA SER A 579 17.82 -15.44 -9.07
C SER A 579 17.55 -16.75 -8.33
N PRO A 580 18.50 -17.72 -8.31
CA PRO A 580 18.33 -18.92 -7.51
C PRO A 580 18.28 -18.53 -6.04
N TYR A 581 17.18 -18.86 -5.39
CA TYR A 581 17.05 -18.78 -3.94
C TYR A 581 18.14 -19.70 -3.34
N ARG A 582 19.17 -19.11 -2.72
CA ARG A 582 20.20 -19.89 -2.03
C ARG A 582 19.61 -20.37 -0.72
N SER A 583 19.55 -21.70 -0.59
CA SER A 583 19.14 -22.48 0.58
C SER A 583 19.83 -22.03 1.86
#